data_AF-A0A1I7TQW2-F1
#
_entry.id   AF-A0A1I7TQW2-F1
#
_cell.length_a   1.000
_cell.length_b   1.000
_cell.length_c   1.000
_cell.angle_alpha   90.00
_cell.angle_beta   90.00
_cell.angle_gamma   90.00
#
_symmetry.space_group_name_H-M   'P 1'
#
loop_
_entity.id
_entity.type
_entity.pdbx_description
1 polymer ?
#
loop_
_entity_poly.entity_id
_entity_poly.type
_entity_poly.pdbx_seq_one_letter_code
_entity_poly.pdbx_strand_id
1 'polypeptide(L)'
;MQSLFNTRYRRCFKRLIVTDQLFDRIANDCVRYSSSKEECYRKLNIFINVPIRCGMLVFWISESRRLNQDDRLPNHHSMPREVFELMINMWKPKAIEIHFKYDYRIDISRKQWIDSEYFTKVRLNDPYEPFGDDSNLPKLRYVELNLRDSLLCSTDFCFLDPTKTWYRGFDNVIANIRSVFPTDQIIVKGFNMYNYDVEPFSDVFSNLLKIVQKGDNEKLTIKSQFFIDYDPKRADSEQISIQIPKEYTLLDYRSLFYHPELPEKLQERPDRCRMRKWICKKFRFEDEKKNFHFQLNTFLPESVIKLKDVDAGTKSLLSIFE
;
A
#
# COMPACT_ATOMS: atom_id res chain seq x y z
N MET A 1 -4.52 -30.01 -3.39
CA MET A 1 -4.39 -28.82 -4.28
C MET A 1 -4.25 -29.31 -5.73
N GLN A 2 -5.29 -29.91 -6.31
CA GLN A 2 -5.26 -30.34 -7.72
C GLN A 2 -5.73 -29.21 -8.64
N SER A 3 -4.93 -28.96 -9.69
CA SER A 3 -5.38 -28.53 -11.03
C SER A 3 -5.69 -27.04 -11.32
N LEU A 4 -4.84 -26.10 -10.91
CA LEU A 4 -4.57 -24.91 -11.76
C LEU A 4 -3.27 -25.05 -12.58
N PHE A 5 -2.38 -25.95 -12.17
CA PHE A 5 -1.02 -26.10 -12.69
C PHE A 5 -0.85 -27.27 -13.69
N ASN A 6 -1.93 -27.98 -14.03
CA ASN A 6 -1.88 -29.16 -14.91
C ASN A 6 -2.45 -28.89 -16.32
N THR A 7 -2.24 -27.68 -16.86
CA THR A 7 -2.72 -27.32 -18.21
C THR A 7 -1.58 -27.04 -19.16
N ARG A 8 -1.55 -27.76 -20.29
CA ARG A 8 -0.63 -27.52 -21.42
C ARG A 8 -0.85 -26.17 -22.13
N TYR A 9 -1.92 -25.45 -21.79
CA TYR A 9 -2.31 -24.20 -22.44
C TYR A 9 -1.80 -22.98 -21.68
N ARG A 10 -1.27 -22.02 -22.44
CA ARG A 10 -0.85 -20.74 -21.92
C ARG A 10 -2.06 -19.96 -21.40
N ARG A 11 -2.01 -19.51 -20.15
CA ARG A 11 -3.06 -18.69 -19.54
C ARG A 11 -2.61 -17.23 -19.50
N CYS A 12 -3.45 -16.34 -20.03
CA CYS A 12 -3.17 -14.91 -20.09
C CYS A 12 -4.18 -14.16 -19.22
N PHE A 13 -3.69 -13.45 -18.21
CA PHE A 13 -4.52 -12.66 -17.31
C PHE A 13 -4.25 -11.16 -17.52
N LYS A 14 -5.30 -10.33 -17.53
CA LYS A 14 -5.11 -8.88 -17.44
C LYS A 14 -4.55 -8.52 -16.06
N ARG A 15 -5.13 -9.10 -15.01
CA ARG A 15 -4.74 -8.97 -13.61
C ARG A 15 -4.73 -10.37 -13.00
N LEU A 16 -3.67 -10.74 -12.29
CA LEU A 16 -3.58 -11.99 -11.53
C LEU A 16 -3.37 -11.65 -10.06
N ILE A 17 -4.26 -12.14 -9.19
CA ILE A 17 -4.18 -11.91 -7.76
C ILE A 17 -3.44 -13.08 -7.11
N VAL A 18 -2.45 -12.76 -6.29
CA VAL A 18 -1.68 -13.69 -5.46
C VAL A 18 -1.72 -13.17 -4.04
N THR A 19 -2.08 -14.03 -3.08
CA THR A 19 -2.09 -13.68 -1.67
C THR A 19 -0.75 -13.99 -1.02
N ASP A 20 -0.39 -13.25 0.02
CA ASP A 20 0.72 -13.56 0.92
C ASP A 20 0.67 -15.00 1.45
N GLN A 21 -0.52 -15.53 1.72
CA GLN A 21 -0.73 -16.92 2.12
C GLN A 21 -0.30 -17.91 1.03
N LEU A 22 -0.48 -17.57 -0.25
CA LEU A 22 0.01 -18.42 -1.33
C LEU A 22 1.54 -18.42 -1.37
N PHE A 23 2.19 -17.28 -1.12
CA PHE A 23 3.66 -17.25 -0.98
C PHE A 23 4.13 -18.18 0.14
N ASP A 24 3.50 -18.09 1.32
CA ASP A 24 3.82 -18.96 2.45
C ASP A 24 3.62 -20.43 2.13
N ARG A 25 2.49 -20.79 1.48
CA ARG A 25 2.21 -22.18 1.13
C ARG A 25 3.26 -22.74 0.17
N ILE A 26 3.63 -21.96 -0.84
CA ILE A 26 4.67 -22.36 -1.80
C ILE A 26 6.01 -22.55 -1.10
N ALA A 27 6.44 -21.59 -0.29
CA ALA A 27 7.72 -21.65 0.42
C ALA A 27 7.76 -22.82 1.42
N ASN A 28 6.71 -23.00 2.22
CA ASN A 28 6.59 -24.11 3.17
C ASN A 28 6.58 -25.46 2.46
N ASP A 29 5.84 -25.62 1.36
CA ASP A 29 5.83 -26.86 0.59
C ASP A 29 7.23 -27.16 0.01
N CYS A 30 7.95 -26.15 -0.49
CA CYS A 30 9.31 -26.35 -0.99
C CYS A 30 10.28 -26.77 0.13
N VAL A 31 10.23 -26.12 1.29
CA VAL A 31 11.09 -26.45 2.45
C VAL A 31 10.77 -27.83 3.01
N ARG A 32 9.49 -28.15 3.20
CA ARG A 32 9.06 -29.42 3.81
C ARG A 32 9.57 -30.65 3.07
N TYR A 33 9.70 -30.55 1.75
CA TYR A 33 10.09 -31.67 0.90
C TYR A 33 11.54 -31.60 0.44
N SER A 34 12.38 -30.75 1.04
CA SER A 34 13.78 -30.57 0.64
C SER A 34 14.73 -30.77 1.82
N SER A 35 15.89 -31.37 1.57
CA SER A 35 16.96 -31.53 2.57
C SER A 35 18.05 -30.45 2.48
N SER A 36 17.97 -29.56 1.49
CA SER A 36 18.93 -28.49 1.23
C SER A 36 18.26 -27.27 0.57
N LYS A 37 18.94 -26.12 0.64
CA LYS A 37 18.49 -24.87 0.00
C LYS A 37 18.42 -25.01 -1.53
N GLU A 38 19.40 -25.69 -2.13
CA GLU A 38 19.47 -25.93 -3.57
C GLU A 38 18.31 -26.81 -4.06
N GLU A 39 17.99 -27.88 -3.31
CA GLU A 39 16.84 -28.72 -3.63
C GLU A 39 15.52 -27.94 -3.49
N CYS A 40 15.40 -27.11 -2.45
CA CYS A 40 14.26 -26.21 -2.24
C CYS A 40 14.02 -25.30 -3.46
N TYR A 41 15.08 -24.62 -3.94
CA TYR A 41 14.98 -23.74 -5.10
C TYR A 41 14.68 -24.49 -6.40
N ARG A 42 15.19 -25.73 -6.57
CA ARG A 42 14.79 -26.58 -7.72
C ARG A 42 13.29 -26.88 -7.70
N LYS A 43 12.72 -27.19 -6.53
CA LYS A 43 11.28 -27.45 -6.38
C LYS A 43 10.45 -26.19 -6.60
N LEU A 44 10.91 -25.05 -6.08
CA LEU A 44 10.30 -23.75 -6.31
C LEU A 44 10.19 -23.46 -7.82
N ASN A 45 11.28 -23.69 -8.55
CA ASN A 45 11.29 -23.50 -10.00
C ASN A 45 10.28 -24.40 -10.71
N ILE A 46 10.16 -25.67 -10.33
CA ILE A 46 9.13 -26.57 -10.88
C ILE A 46 7.72 -26.07 -10.56
N PHE A 47 7.49 -25.57 -9.34
CA PHE A 47 6.18 -25.10 -8.90
C PHE A 47 5.71 -23.85 -9.66
N ILE A 48 6.61 -22.88 -9.87
CA ILE A 48 6.30 -21.59 -10.50
C ILE A 48 6.41 -21.64 -12.04
N ASN A 49 7.10 -22.63 -12.60
CA ASN A 49 7.24 -22.84 -14.04
C ASN A 49 5.94 -23.36 -14.67
N VAL A 50 4.94 -22.50 -14.66
CA VAL A 50 3.63 -22.70 -15.24
C VAL A 50 3.43 -21.68 -16.36
N PRO A 51 2.75 -22.02 -17.47
CA PRO A 51 2.67 -21.16 -18.65
C PRO A 51 1.67 -20.00 -18.45
N ILE A 52 1.94 -19.13 -17.48
CA ILE A 52 1.15 -17.95 -17.13
C ILE A 52 1.80 -16.71 -17.77
N ARG A 53 0.96 -15.81 -18.27
CA ARG A 53 1.32 -14.41 -18.52
C ARG A 53 0.31 -13.52 -17.82
N CYS A 54 0.77 -12.41 -17.25
CA CYS A 54 -0.13 -11.42 -16.69
C CYS A 54 0.28 -10.00 -17.12
N GLY A 55 -0.71 -9.11 -17.28
CA GLY A 55 -0.46 -7.68 -17.48
C GLY A 55 -0.01 -7.01 -16.18
N MET A 56 -0.75 -7.28 -15.10
CA MET A 56 -0.47 -6.81 -13.75
C MET A 56 -0.56 -7.96 -12.76
N LEU A 57 0.44 -8.07 -11.89
CA LEU A 57 0.44 -9.01 -10.77
C LEU A 57 0.02 -8.26 -9.50
N VAL A 58 -0.98 -8.77 -8.79
CA VAL A 58 -1.57 -8.11 -7.63
C VAL A 58 -1.24 -8.92 -6.39
N PHE A 59 -0.50 -8.35 -5.47
CA PHE A 59 -0.18 -8.92 -4.17
C PHE A 59 -1.20 -8.47 -3.16
N TRP A 60 -2.04 -9.39 -2.71
CA TRP A 60 -2.89 -9.17 -1.54
C TRP A 60 -2.08 -9.52 -0.31
N ILE A 61 -1.82 -8.51 0.51
CA ILE A 61 -0.98 -8.61 1.69
C ILE A 61 -1.80 -8.26 2.91
N SER A 62 -1.80 -9.15 3.91
CA SER A 62 -2.52 -8.90 5.15
C SER A 62 -1.71 -8.00 6.06
N GLU A 63 -2.38 -6.99 6.62
CA GLU A 63 -1.82 -6.14 7.67
C GLU A 63 -2.03 -6.74 9.06
N SER A 64 -2.93 -7.71 9.21
CA SER A 64 -3.43 -8.19 10.50
C SER A 64 -3.28 -9.70 10.72
N ARG A 65 -2.40 -10.37 9.97
CA ARG A 65 -2.10 -11.78 10.23
C ARG A 65 -1.39 -11.95 11.58
N ARG A 66 -1.56 -13.15 12.13
CA ARG A 66 -0.91 -13.61 13.36
C ARG A 66 -0.05 -14.84 13.03
N LEU A 67 1.12 -14.91 13.63
CA LEU A 67 1.96 -16.12 13.56
C LEU A 67 1.53 -17.15 14.60
N ASN A 68 1.02 -16.69 15.75
CA ASN A 68 0.53 -17.51 16.85
C ASN A 68 -0.77 -16.94 17.42
N GLN A 69 -1.54 -17.75 18.17
CA GLN A 69 -2.76 -17.27 18.86
C GLN A 69 -2.46 -16.16 19.88
N ASP A 70 -1.27 -16.19 20.49
CA ASP A 70 -0.83 -15.24 21.52
C ASP A 70 -0.27 -13.92 20.99
N ASP A 71 -0.17 -13.74 19.67
CA ASP A 71 0.33 -12.50 19.07
C ASP A 71 -0.66 -11.36 19.34
N ARG A 72 -0.32 -10.52 20.34
CA ARG A 72 -1.16 -9.41 20.81
C ARG A 72 -1.26 -8.24 19.83
N LEU A 73 -0.30 -8.11 18.93
CA LEU A 73 -0.23 -7.02 17.96
C LEU A 73 -0.06 -7.59 16.54
N PRO A 74 -1.16 -7.66 15.77
CA PRO A 74 -1.09 -8.05 14.37
C PRO A 74 -0.18 -7.10 13.57
N ASN A 75 0.58 -7.67 12.64
CA ASN A 75 1.48 -6.92 11.78
C ASN A 75 1.64 -7.61 10.42
N HIS A 76 2.06 -6.84 9.42
CA HIS A 76 2.52 -7.38 8.15
C HIS A 76 3.68 -8.35 8.36
N HIS A 77 3.50 -9.61 7.96
CA HIS A 77 4.54 -10.64 8.07
C HIS A 77 5.48 -10.65 6.87
N SER A 78 6.67 -11.20 7.10
CA SER A 78 7.66 -11.42 6.05
C SER A 78 7.10 -12.25 4.91
N MET A 79 7.45 -11.87 3.69
CA MET A 79 7.21 -12.62 2.47
C MET A 79 8.54 -13.24 1.99
N PRO A 80 8.52 -14.43 1.40
CA PRO A 80 9.71 -15.07 0.85
C PRO A 80 10.10 -14.44 -0.50
N ARG A 81 11.23 -13.71 -0.53
CA ARG A 81 11.70 -12.89 -1.67
C ARG A 81 11.71 -13.68 -2.98
N GLU A 82 12.37 -14.82 -2.96
CA GLU A 82 12.66 -15.63 -4.13
C GLU A 82 11.37 -16.20 -4.78
N VAL A 83 10.30 -16.37 -3.99
CA VAL A 83 9.02 -16.83 -4.50
C VAL A 83 8.40 -15.78 -5.41
N PHE A 84 8.22 -14.54 -4.92
CA PHE A 84 7.60 -13.50 -5.74
C PHE A 84 8.54 -13.02 -6.86
N GLU A 85 9.86 -13.02 -6.63
CA GLU A 85 10.83 -12.67 -7.67
C GLU A 85 10.77 -13.67 -8.84
N LEU A 86 10.69 -14.97 -8.54
CA LEU A 86 10.55 -15.98 -9.58
C LEU A 86 9.21 -15.85 -10.33
N MET A 87 8.11 -15.53 -9.63
CA MET A 87 6.82 -15.24 -10.28
C MET A 87 6.93 -14.05 -11.24
N ILE A 88 7.58 -12.97 -10.85
CA ILE A 88 7.76 -11.78 -11.70
C ILE A 88 8.61 -12.13 -12.93
N ASN A 89 9.73 -12.84 -12.74
CA ASN A 89 10.62 -13.24 -13.83
C ASN A 89 9.93 -14.18 -14.84
N MET A 90 9.16 -15.15 -14.34
CA MET A 90 8.51 -16.16 -15.18
C MET A 90 7.27 -15.60 -15.88
N TRP A 91 6.42 -14.85 -15.16
CA TRP A 91 5.12 -14.41 -15.68
C TRP A 91 5.17 -13.03 -16.35
N LYS A 92 6.30 -12.32 -16.21
CA LYS A 92 6.66 -11.05 -16.87
C LYS A 92 5.54 -10.01 -16.84
N PRO A 93 5.03 -9.64 -15.65
CA PRO A 93 4.08 -8.55 -15.52
C PRO A 93 4.69 -7.22 -15.98
N LYS A 94 3.87 -6.31 -16.49
CA LYS A 94 4.31 -4.94 -16.81
C LYS A 94 4.33 -4.05 -15.57
N ALA A 95 3.51 -4.38 -14.57
CA ALA A 95 3.35 -3.63 -13.34
C ALA A 95 2.92 -4.57 -12.19
N ILE A 96 3.13 -4.11 -10.97
CA ILE A 96 2.68 -4.80 -9.75
C ILE A 96 1.72 -3.88 -9.00
N GLU A 97 0.70 -4.45 -8.36
CA GLU A 97 -0.11 -3.76 -7.35
C GLU A 97 0.09 -4.47 -6.01
N ILE A 98 0.48 -3.74 -4.98
CA ILE A 98 0.49 -4.16 -3.59
C ILE A 98 -0.79 -3.65 -2.96
N HIS A 99 -1.71 -4.55 -2.63
CA HIS A 99 -2.97 -4.23 -1.99
C HIS A 99 -2.90 -4.69 -0.53
N PHE A 100 -2.71 -3.73 0.36
CA PHE A 100 -2.82 -3.97 1.80
C PHE A 100 -4.28 -4.07 2.19
N LYS A 101 -4.60 -5.16 2.90
CA LYS A 101 -5.95 -5.44 3.37
C LYS A 101 -5.90 -5.70 4.87
N TYR A 102 -6.68 -4.94 5.61
CA TYR A 102 -6.99 -5.23 7.00
C TYR A 102 -8.03 -6.36 7.06
N ASP A 103 -7.76 -7.36 7.88
CA ASP A 103 -8.71 -8.41 8.27
C ASP A 103 -9.34 -9.23 7.12
N TYR A 104 -8.51 -9.73 6.19
CA TYR A 104 -8.95 -10.84 5.33
C TYR A 104 -8.45 -12.17 5.90
N ARG A 105 -9.39 -12.96 6.46
CA ARG A 105 -9.26 -14.34 6.97
C ARG A 105 -8.00 -14.61 7.81
N ILE A 106 -8.21 -14.70 9.12
CA ILE A 106 -7.22 -15.08 10.13
C ILE A 106 -6.79 -16.55 9.93
N ASP A 107 -5.85 -16.79 9.04
CA ASP A 107 -5.09 -18.04 8.96
C ASP A 107 -3.73 -17.84 9.65
N ILE A 108 -3.48 -18.63 10.70
CA ILE A 108 -2.20 -18.69 11.41
C ILE A 108 -1.10 -18.99 10.39
N SER A 109 -0.07 -18.14 10.30
CA SER A 109 1.05 -18.38 9.40
C SER A 109 1.84 -19.62 9.81
N ARG A 110 2.20 -20.46 8.84
CA ARG A 110 3.12 -21.58 9.07
C ARG A 110 4.55 -21.07 8.97
N LYS A 111 5.29 -21.21 10.07
CA LYS A 111 6.66 -20.69 10.22
C LYS A 111 7.76 -21.55 9.59
N GLN A 112 7.45 -22.72 9.00
CA GLN A 112 8.50 -23.67 8.59
C GLN A 112 9.51 -23.05 7.61
N TRP A 113 9.06 -22.25 6.64
CA TRP A 113 9.98 -21.56 5.73
C TRP A 113 10.78 -20.46 6.42
N ILE A 114 10.17 -19.75 7.38
CA ILE A 114 10.82 -18.69 8.17
C ILE A 114 11.96 -19.31 9.00
N ASP A 115 11.71 -20.44 9.64
CA ASP A 115 12.65 -21.14 10.52
C ASP A 115 13.78 -21.84 9.73
N SER A 116 13.55 -22.14 8.44
CA SER A 116 14.55 -22.80 7.58
C SER A 116 15.70 -21.90 7.13
N GLU A 117 15.50 -20.58 7.14
CA GLU A 117 16.42 -19.58 6.55
C GLU A 117 16.76 -19.83 5.06
N TYR A 118 15.99 -20.68 4.34
CA TYR A 118 16.22 -20.94 2.91
C TYR A 118 15.81 -19.78 2.01
N PHE A 119 14.91 -18.91 2.49
CA PHE A 119 14.39 -17.77 1.76
C PHE A 119 14.74 -16.46 2.45
N THR A 120 15.05 -15.42 1.69
CA THR A 120 15.19 -14.07 2.22
C THR A 120 13.82 -13.52 2.64
N LYS A 121 13.77 -13.01 3.86
CA LYS A 121 12.56 -12.42 4.47
C LYS A 121 12.44 -10.97 4.03
N VAL A 122 11.30 -10.59 3.46
CA VAL A 122 11.02 -9.21 3.05
C VAL A 122 9.75 -8.72 3.71
N ARG A 123 9.79 -7.56 4.37
CA ARG A 123 8.62 -6.80 4.79
C ARG A 123 8.71 -5.39 4.25
N LEU A 124 7.57 -4.84 3.88
CA LEU A 124 7.53 -3.48 3.36
C LEU A 124 7.47 -2.42 4.47
N ASN A 125 7.28 -2.80 5.72
CA ASN A 125 7.25 -1.90 6.88
C ASN A 125 8.43 -2.07 7.83
N ASP A 126 9.47 -2.80 7.42
CA ASP A 126 10.73 -2.83 8.15
C ASP A 126 11.46 -1.49 8.03
N PRO A 127 12.35 -1.13 8.97
CA PRO A 127 13.24 0.01 8.81
C PRO A 127 13.91 -0.02 7.43
N TYR A 128 13.98 1.13 6.78
CA TYR A 128 14.56 1.20 5.44
C TYR A 128 16.05 0.86 5.49
N GLU A 129 16.39 -0.27 4.89
CA GLU A 129 17.74 -0.66 4.54
C GLU A 129 17.76 -0.88 3.02
N PRO A 130 18.63 -0.19 2.26
CA PRO A 130 18.74 -0.45 0.82
C PRO A 130 19.03 -1.93 0.61
N PHE A 131 18.17 -2.61 -0.16
CA PHE A 131 18.47 -3.95 -0.62
C PHE A 131 19.67 -3.84 -1.57
N GLY A 132 20.60 -4.80 -1.49
CA GLY A 132 21.73 -4.82 -2.39
C GLY A 132 21.28 -4.87 -3.85
N ASP A 133 22.12 -4.40 -4.77
CA ASP A 133 21.93 -4.42 -6.23
C ASP A 133 21.86 -5.86 -6.84
N ASP A 134 21.61 -6.88 -6.02
CA ASP A 134 21.58 -8.29 -6.40
C ASP A 134 20.24 -8.74 -7.01
N SER A 135 19.22 -7.86 -7.04
CA SER A 135 17.93 -8.21 -7.61
C SER A 135 18.02 -8.33 -9.14
N ASN A 136 17.78 -9.54 -9.65
CA ASN A 136 17.67 -9.80 -11.08
C ASN A 136 16.28 -9.45 -11.66
N LEU A 137 15.48 -8.65 -10.93
CA LEU A 137 14.15 -8.27 -11.38
C LEU A 137 14.20 -7.32 -12.58
N PRO A 138 13.36 -7.54 -13.61
CA PRO A 138 13.21 -6.57 -14.68
C PRO A 138 12.58 -5.29 -14.13
N LYS A 139 13.02 -4.15 -14.65
CA LYS A 139 12.40 -2.86 -14.35
C LYS A 139 10.92 -2.84 -14.72
N LEU A 140 10.07 -2.62 -13.73
CA LEU A 140 8.62 -2.50 -13.90
C LEU A 140 8.27 -1.13 -14.46
N ARG A 141 7.13 -1.05 -15.16
CA ARG A 141 6.61 0.24 -15.64
C ARG A 141 6.18 1.13 -14.48
N TYR A 142 5.52 0.53 -13.48
CA TYR A 142 5.13 1.18 -12.24
C TYR A 142 4.80 0.11 -11.19
N VAL A 143 4.79 0.53 -9.92
CA VAL A 143 4.22 -0.24 -8.80
C VAL A 143 3.05 0.57 -8.22
N GLU A 144 1.91 -0.06 -8.01
CA GLU A 144 0.77 0.55 -7.31
C GLU A 144 0.75 0.10 -5.85
N LEU A 145 0.61 1.05 -4.94
CA LEU A 145 0.28 0.80 -3.54
C LEU A 145 -1.21 1.13 -3.35
N ASN A 146 -2.03 0.11 -3.19
CA ASN A 146 -3.46 0.22 -2.99
C ASN A 146 -3.79 0.13 -1.50
N LEU A 147 -4.26 1.24 -0.95
CA LEU A 147 -4.60 1.42 0.47
C LEU A 147 -6.11 1.47 0.71
N ARG A 148 -6.94 1.08 -0.28
CA ARG A 148 -8.41 1.11 -0.16
C ARG A 148 -8.88 0.36 1.09
N ASP A 149 -8.37 -0.85 1.28
CA ASP A 149 -8.74 -1.75 2.38
C ASP A 149 -7.71 -1.74 3.52
N SER A 150 -6.74 -0.82 3.49
CA SER A 150 -5.67 -0.75 4.48
C SER A 150 -6.14 0.02 5.72
N LEU A 151 -6.00 -0.58 6.90
CA LEU A 151 -6.13 0.12 8.17
C LEU A 151 -4.76 0.56 8.69
N LEU A 152 -3.82 -0.37 8.85
CA LEU A 152 -2.58 -0.09 9.59
C LEU A 152 -1.62 0.84 8.84
N CYS A 153 -1.37 0.58 7.55
CA CYS A 153 -0.54 1.46 6.73
C CYS A 153 -1.18 2.85 6.60
N SER A 154 -2.51 2.93 6.48
CA SER A 154 -3.20 4.21 6.45
C SER A 154 -3.12 4.97 7.78
N THR A 155 -3.20 4.27 8.92
CA THR A 155 -3.03 4.87 10.25
C THR A 155 -1.64 5.47 10.40
N ASP A 156 -0.57 4.76 10.04
CA ASP A 156 0.79 5.30 10.08
C ASP A 156 0.95 6.51 9.15
N PHE A 157 0.28 6.53 7.99
CA PHE A 157 0.29 7.70 7.09
C PHE A 157 -0.36 8.94 7.72
N CYS A 158 -1.41 8.72 8.52
CA CYS A 158 -2.11 9.80 9.21
C CYS A 158 -1.36 10.27 10.46
N PHE A 159 -0.87 9.33 11.26
CA PHE A 159 -0.29 9.58 12.56
C PHE A 159 1.12 8.99 12.61
N LEU A 160 2.13 9.78 12.28
CA LEU A 160 3.53 9.32 12.36
C LEU A 160 4.08 9.49 13.77
N ASP A 161 3.95 8.45 14.60
CA ASP A 161 4.53 8.43 15.95
C ASP A 161 5.13 7.07 16.33
N PRO A 162 6.46 6.89 16.18
CA PRO A 162 7.15 5.65 16.54
C PRO A 162 7.08 5.28 18.02
N THR A 163 6.66 6.19 18.90
CA THR A 163 6.54 5.93 20.34
C THR A 163 5.23 5.23 20.72
N LYS A 164 4.26 5.17 19.80
CA LYS A 164 2.93 4.62 20.06
C LYS A 164 2.87 3.14 19.76
N THR A 165 2.12 2.41 20.57
CA THR A 165 1.96 0.94 20.46
C THR A 165 1.21 0.49 19.21
N TRP A 166 0.44 1.39 18.59
CA TRP A 166 -0.28 1.12 17.33
C TRP A 166 0.60 1.35 16.09
N TYR A 167 1.76 1.99 16.22
CA TYR A 167 2.68 2.23 15.11
C TYR A 167 3.18 0.92 14.50
N ARG A 168 3.30 0.87 13.17
CA ARG A 168 3.71 -0.35 12.45
C ARG A 168 4.89 -0.16 11.50
N GLY A 169 5.45 1.04 11.36
CA GLY A 169 6.63 1.29 10.51
C GLY A 169 6.32 1.40 9.01
N PHE A 170 5.05 1.60 8.64
CA PHE A 170 4.66 1.79 7.23
C PHE A 170 5.12 3.13 6.67
N ASP A 171 5.71 4.00 7.47
CA ASP A 171 6.42 5.18 6.99
C ASP A 171 7.57 4.81 6.04
N ASN A 172 8.11 3.59 6.12
CA ASN A 172 9.16 3.08 5.23
C ASN A 172 8.61 2.40 3.96
N VAL A 173 7.29 2.30 3.79
CA VAL A 173 6.68 1.47 2.73
C VAL A 173 7.08 1.87 1.32
N ILE A 174 7.14 3.18 1.04
CA ILE A 174 7.49 3.69 -0.28
C ILE A 174 8.96 3.40 -0.59
N ALA A 175 9.83 3.65 0.38
CA ALA A 175 11.26 3.39 0.30
C ALA A 175 11.54 1.89 0.07
N ASN A 176 10.88 1.03 0.84
CA ASN A 176 11.00 -0.41 0.71
C ASN A 176 10.42 -0.94 -0.61
N ILE A 177 9.32 -0.37 -1.10
CA ILE A 177 8.80 -0.71 -2.44
C ILE A 177 9.84 -0.40 -3.52
N ARG A 178 10.46 0.79 -3.49
CA ARG A 178 11.50 1.17 -4.46
C ARG A 178 12.73 0.26 -4.36
N SER A 179 13.10 -0.12 -3.14
CA SER A 179 14.23 -0.99 -2.85
C SER A 179 14.01 -2.43 -3.34
N VAL A 180 12.80 -2.97 -3.17
CA VAL A 180 12.45 -4.35 -3.57
C VAL A 180 12.10 -4.45 -5.06
N PHE A 181 11.43 -3.44 -5.61
CA PHE A 181 10.88 -3.47 -6.97
C PHE A 181 11.50 -2.36 -7.83
N PRO A 182 12.37 -2.69 -8.80
CA PRO A 182 12.94 -1.69 -9.69
C PRO A 182 11.86 -0.96 -10.50
N THR A 183 11.57 0.30 -10.16
CA THR A 183 10.53 1.12 -10.80
C THR A 183 10.77 2.62 -10.62
N ASP A 184 10.68 3.42 -11.67
CA ASP A 184 10.77 4.89 -11.54
C ASP A 184 9.42 5.53 -11.23
N GLN A 185 8.37 4.73 -11.05
CA GLN A 185 7.04 5.23 -10.78
C GLN A 185 6.33 4.40 -9.71
N ILE A 186 5.84 5.09 -8.67
CA ILE A 186 4.97 4.51 -7.64
C ILE A 186 3.63 5.27 -7.65
N ILE A 187 2.52 4.54 -7.60
CA ILE A 187 1.18 5.11 -7.57
C ILE A 187 0.48 4.68 -6.30
N VAL A 188 0.20 5.60 -5.38
CA VAL A 188 -0.58 5.34 -4.16
C VAL A 188 -2.05 5.63 -4.47
N LYS A 189 -2.93 4.65 -4.30
CA LYS A 189 -4.38 4.78 -4.57
C LYS A 189 -5.19 4.37 -3.35
N GLY A 190 -6.40 4.93 -3.28
CA GLY A 190 -7.38 4.53 -2.27
C GLY A 190 -7.00 4.88 -0.84
N PHE A 191 -5.92 5.66 -0.62
CA PHE A 191 -5.61 6.17 0.71
C PHE A 191 -6.75 7.07 1.15
N ASN A 192 -7.38 6.67 2.23
CA ASN A 192 -8.56 7.34 2.74
C ASN A 192 -8.52 7.36 4.26
N MET A 193 -9.15 8.39 4.80
CA MET A 193 -9.33 8.55 6.22
C MET A 193 -10.76 9.02 6.44
N TYR A 194 -11.50 8.28 7.27
CA TYR A 194 -12.80 8.68 7.75
C TYR A 194 -12.66 9.27 9.15
N ASN A 195 -13.11 10.51 9.35
CA ASN A 195 -13.13 11.12 10.67
C ASN A 195 -14.29 12.09 10.86
N TYR A 196 -14.68 12.29 12.12
CA TYR A 196 -15.65 13.30 12.52
C TYR A 196 -14.96 14.62 12.89
N ASP A 197 -13.69 14.55 13.29
CA ASP A 197 -12.90 15.70 13.70
C ASP A 197 -11.87 16.08 12.62
N VAL A 198 -11.47 17.35 12.64
CA VAL A 198 -10.49 17.91 11.70
C VAL A 198 -9.05 17.67 12.16
N GLU A 199 -8.83 17.58 13.48
CA GLU A 199 -7.52 17.34 14.09
C GLU A 199 -6.72 16.25 13.38
N PRO A 200 -7.29 15.08 13.05
CA PRO A 200 -6.53 13.99 12.49
C PRO A 200 -6.02 14.24 11.07
N PHE A 201 -6.51 15.27 10.38
CA PHE A 201 -6.05 15.68 9.06
C PHE A 201 -4.91 16.71 9.09
N SER A 202 -4.64 17.34 10.25
CA SER A 202 -3.69 18.46 10.38
C SER A 202 -2.29 18.07 9.91
N ASP A 203 -1.83 16.87 10.28
CA ASP A 203 -0.47 16.42 10.03
C ASP A 203 -0.32 15.57 8.77
N VAL A 204 -1.41 15.13 8.13
CA VAL A 204 -1.37 14.16 7.02
C VAL A 204 -0.49 14.67 5.87
N PHE A 205 -0.59 15.96 5.52
CA PHE A 205 0.19 16.54 4.43
C PHE A 205 1.70 16.53 4.74
N SER A 206 2.07 16.84 5.98
CA SER A 206 3.48 16.82 6.43
C SER A 206 4.00 15.38 6.52
N ASN A 207 3.17 14.46 6.99
CA ASN A 207 3.49 13.05 7.13
C ASN A 207 3.70 12.39 5.77
N LEU A 208 2.82 12.64 4.80
CA LEU A 208 3.00 12.16 3.43
C LEU A 208 4.31 12.67 2.81
N LEU A 209 4.67 13.94 3.04
CA LEU A 209 5.93 14.49 2.53
C LEU A 209 7.14 13.77 3.14
N LYS A 210 7.14 13.54 4.46
CA LYS A 210 8.19 12.76 5.16
C LYS A 210 8.29 11.33 4.61
N ILE A 211 7.16 10.68 4.37
CA ILE A 211 7.09 9.29 3.88
C ILE A 211 7.69 9.18 2.48
N VAL A 212 7.29 10.05 1.55
CA VAL A 212 7.77 9.97 0.16
C VAL A 212 9.22 10.41 0.00
N GLN A 213 9.76 11.11 0.99
CA GLN A 213 11.16 11.55 1.02
C GLN A 213 12.12 10.52 1.64
N LYS A 214 11.59 9.44 2.25
CA LYS A 214 12.42 8.37 2.83
C LYS A 214 13.07 7.51 1.74
N GLY A 215 14.30 7.08 2.05
CA GLY A 215 15.10 6.19 1.20
C GLY A 215 15.62 6.87 -0.07
N ASP A 216 15.92 6.05 -1.08
CA ASP A 216 16.32 6.55 -2.39
C ASP A 216 15.11 6.97 -3.21
N ASN A 217 15.08 8.25 -3.58
CA ASN A 217 14.06 8.87 -4.41
C ASN A 217 14.63 9.48 -5.70
N GLU A 218 15.87 9.16 -6.07
CA GLU A 218 16.46 9.63 -7.33
C GLU A 218 15.66 9.12 -8.54
N LYS A 219 15.30 10.04 -9.45
CA LYS A 219 14.53 9.78 -10.67
C LYS A 219 13.19 9.08 -10.41
N LEU A 220 12.62 9.23 -9.22
CA LEU A 220 11.35 8.63 -8.84
C LEU A 220 10.18 9.60 -9.05
N THR A 221 9.09 9.10 -9.61
CA THR A 221 7.80 9.81 -9.65
C THR A 221 6.78 9.11 -8.77
N ILE A 222 6.22 9.82 -7.79
CA ILE A 222 5.16 9.32 -6.92
C ILE A 222 3.86 10.08 -7.22
N LYS A 223 2.78 9.34 -7.46
CA LYS A 223 1.43 9.90 -7.62
C LYS A 223 0.52 9.31 -6.54
N SER A 224 -0.01 10.15 -5.66
CA SER A 224 -0.87 9.73 -4.55
C SER A 224 -2.29 10.29 -4.68
N GLN A 225 -3.26 9.53 -4.20
CA GLN A 225 -4.65 9.94 -4.02
C GLN A 225 -4.98 9.87 -2.53
N PHE A 226 -5.39 10.98 -1.94
CA PHE A 226 -5.83 11.04 -0.56
C PHE A 226 -7.30 11.49 -0.50
N PHE A 227 -8.17 10.63 0.03
CA PHE A 227 -9.59 10.91 0.21
C PHE A 227 -9.87 11.25 1.68
N ILE A 228 -10.30 12.48 1.91
CA ILE A 228 -10.74 12.99 3.21
C ILE A 228 -12.23 12.72 3.32
N ASP A 229 -12.61 11.61 3.95
CA ASP A 229 -14.02 11.34 4.22
C ASP A 229 -14.40 11.94 5.56
N TYR A 230 -15.10 13.06 5.51
CA TYR A 230 -15.37 13.91 6.66
C TYR A 230 -16.87 14.12 6.84
N ASP A 231 -17.37 13.89 8.05
CA ASP A 231 -18.75 14.20 8.45
C ASP A 231 -18.78 15.20 9.61
N PRO A 232 -18.92 16.51 9.32
CA PRO A 232 -18.90 17.57 10.33
C PRO A 232 -20.12 17.59 11.25
N LYS A 233 -21.16 16.78 11.00
CA LYS A 233 -22.37 16.77 11.83
C LYS A 233 -22.14 16.33 13.27
N ARG A 234 -20.94 15.81 13.57
CA ARG A 234 -20.52 15.32 14.88
C ARG A 234 -19.20 15.94 15.35
N ALA A 235 -18.72 16.98 14.67
CA ALA A 235 -17.47 17.64 15.01
C ALA A 235 -17.68 18.54 16.25
N ASP A 236 -16.81 18.37 17.24
CA ASP A 236 -16.67 19.27 18.39
C ASP A 236 -15.22 19.76 18.41
N SER A 237 -14.75 20.29 17.28
CA SER A 237 -13.32 20.55 17.10
C SER A 237 -12.90 21.88 17.73
N GLU A 238 -11.81 21.82 18.49
CA GLU A 238 -11.01 22.98 18.88
C GLU A 238 -10.54 23.78 17.64
N GLN A 239 -10.09 25.02 17.84
CA GLN A 239 -9.55 25.85 16.75
C GLN A 239 -8.25 25.26 16.19
N ILE A 240 -8.37 24.28 15.28
CA ILE A 240 -7.24 23.61 14.65
C ILE A 240 -7.14 24.07 13.20
N SER A 241 -5.95 24.54 12.81
CA SER A 241 -5.66 24.94 11.44
C SER A 241 -4.93 23.82 10.73
N ILE A 242 -5.44 23.37 9.59
CA ILE A 242 -4.71 22.44 8.71
C ILE A 242 -3.63 23.24 7.99
N GLN A 243 -2.38 22.88 8.25
CA GLN A 243 -1.23 23.51 7.60
C GLN A 243 -0.72 22.65 6.46
N ILE A 244 -0.73 23.20 5.25
CA ILE A 244 -0.05 22.60 4.11
C ILE A 244 1.43 22.98 4.20
N PRO A 245 2.37 22.02 4.20
CA PRO A 245 3.79 22.32 4.14
C PRO A 245 4.12 23.23 2.96
N LYS A 246 4.96 24.24 3.20
CA LYS A 246 5.35 25.26 2.19
C LYS A 246 6.05 24.67 0.97
N GLU A 247 6.59 23.46 1.11
CA GLU A 247 7.22 22.67 0.07
C GLU A 247 6.24 22.25 -1.03
N TYR A 248 4.95 22.18 -0.71
CA TYR A 248 3.93 21.93 -1.73
C TYR A 248 3.63 23.20 -2.53
N THR A 249 3.66 23.05 -3.84
CA THR A 249 3.00 23.97 -4.76
C THR A 249 1.57 23.52 -4.98
N LEU A 250 0.61 24.36 -4.59
CA LEU A 250 -0.79 24.18 -4.94
C LEU A 250 -0.99 24.49 -6.43
N LEU A 251 -1.54 23.54 -7.18
CA LEU A 251 -1.95 23.79 -8.55
C LEU A 251 -3.37 24.36 -8.52
N ASP A 252 -3.57 25.52 -9.15
CA ASP A 252 -4.87 26.16 -9.30
C ASP A 252 -5.77 25.35 -10.25
N TYR A 253 -6.17 24.19 -9.78
CA TYR A 253 -6.92 23.20 -10.51
C TYR A 253 -7.92 22.56 -9.57
N ARG A 254 -9.17 23.00 -9.67
CA ARG A 254 -10.33 22.36 -9.03
C ARG A 254 -11.02 21.47 -10.05
N SER A 255 -11.18 20.19 -9.73
CA SER A 255 -11.92 19.26 -10.59
C SER A 255 -12.96 18.48 -9.81
N LEU A 256 -14.03 18.11 -10.50
CA LEU A 256 -15.07 17.25 -9.97
C LEU A 256 -14.79 15.81 -10.38
N PHE A 257 -14.90 14.90 -9.43
CA PHE A 257 -14.61 13.49 -9.64
C PHE A 257 -15.73 12.63 -9.04
N TYR A 258 -16.15 11.61 -9.78
CA TYR A 258 -17.10 10.62 -9.29
C TYR A 258 -16.31 9.37 -8.93
N HIS A 259 -16.36 8.98 -7.67
CA HIS A 259 -15.69 7.78 -7.17
C HIS A 259 -16.64 6.98 -6.29
N PRO A 260 -16.61 5.64 -6.33
CA PRO A 260 -17.33 4.83 -5.35
C PRO A 260 -16.98 5.26 -3.92
N GLU A 261 -17.93 5.13 -3.01
CA GLU A 261 -17.66 5.25 -1.58
C GLU A 261 -16.51 4.31 -1.19
N LEU A 262 -15.66 4.82 -0.31
CA LEU A 262 -14.54 4.07 0.24
C LEU A 262 -15.06 3.24 1.42
N PRO A 263 -14.50 2.05 1.65
CA PRO A 263 -14.98 1.20 2.72
C PRO A 263 -14.73 1.85 4.09
N GLU A 264 -15.71 1.74 4.99
CA GLU A 264 -15.49 2.02 6.41
C GLU A 264 -14.62 0.89 6.99
N LYS A 265 -13.33 1.17 7.20
CA LYS A 265 -12.29 0.16 7.51
C LYS A 265 -12.54 -0.69 8.77
N LEU A 266 -13.40 -0.25 9.68
CA LEU A 266 -13.73 -0.93 10.93
C LEU A 266 -15.09 -1.65 10.90
N GLN A 267 -15.81 -1.62 9.78
CA GLN A 267 -17.10 -2.28 9.66
C GLN A 267 -17.08 -3.30 8.53
N GLU A 268 -17.38 -4.56 8.86
CA GLU A 268 -17.71 -5.59 7.87
C GLU A 268 -19.08 -5.31 7.26
N ARG A 269 -19.15 -4.31 6.38
CA ARG A 269 -20.35 -4.03 5.59
C ARG A 269 -20.04 -4.28 4.12
N PRO A 270 -21.00 -4.80 3.34
CA PRO A 270 -20.86 -4.86 1.91
C PRO A 270 -20.50 -3.47 1.39
N ASP A 271 -19.48 -3.40 0.53
CA ASP A 271 -19.09 -2.17 -0.15
C ASP A 271 -20.34 -1.51 -0.74
N ARG A 272 -20.65 -0.31 -0.24
CA ARG A 272 -21.68 0.52 -0.87
C ARG A 272 -21.08 1.01 -2.17
N CYS A 273 -21.45 0.40 -3.30
CA CYS A 273 -21.08 0.86 -4.65
C CYS A 273 -21.76 2.18 -5.04
N ARG A 274 -22.11 3.04 -4.07
CA ARG A 274 -22.69 4.35 -4.32
C ARG A 274 -21.59 5.27 -4.82
N MET A 275 -21.84 5.90 -5.95
CA MET A 275 -20.94 6.93 -6.47
C MET A 275 -21.14 8.20 -5.67
N ARG A 276 -20.06 8.71 -5.08
CA ARG A 276 -20.03 10.01 -4.39
C ARG A 276 -19.30 11.01 -5.27
N LYS A 277 -19.73 12.27 -5.20
CA LYS A 277 -19.11 13.39 -5.90
C LYS A 277 -18.04 14.02 -5.01
N TRP A 278 -16.84 14.13 -5.53
CA TRP A 278 -15.65 14.62 -4.83
C TRP A 278 -15.09 15.85 -5.55
N ILE A 279 -14.56 16.78 -4.77
CA ILE A 279 -13.78 17.91 -5.23
C ILE A 279 -12.31 17.56 -5.05
N CYS A 280 -11.54 17.66 -6.11
CA CYS A 280 -10.12 17.37 -6.13
C CYS A 280 -9.31 18.67 -6.20
N LYS A 281 -8.32 18.78 -5.31
CA LYS A 281 -7.20 19.74 -5.38
C LYS A 281 -5.90 18.98 -5.56
N LYS A 282 -4.94 19.60 -6.26
CA LYS A 282 -3.68 18.97 -6.62
C LYS A 282 -2.51 19.73 -6.01
N PHE A 283 -1.68 19.01 -5.29
CA PHE A 283 -0.44 19.49 -4.71
C PHE A 283 0.74 18.83 -5.42
N ARG A 284 1.82 19.57 -5.56
CA ARG A 284 3.06 19.05 -6.13
C ARG A 284 4.25 19.41 -5.25
N PHE A 285 5.18 18.48 -5.12
CA PHE A 285 6.52 18.70 -4.60
C PHE A 285 7.52 18.20 -5.63
N GLU A 286 8.55 19.00 -5.91
CA GLU A 286 9.62 18.66 -6.85
C GLU A 286 10.96 18.87 -6.16
N ASP A 287 11.86 17.88 -6.24
CA ASP A 287 13.27 18.03 -5.89
C ASP A 287 14.09 17.88 -7.17
N GLU A 288 14.46 19.03 -7.75
CA GLU A 288 15.19 19.13 -9.02
C GLU A 288 16.55 18.42 -8.97
N LYS A 289 17.25 18.46 -7.82
CA LYS A 289 18.57 17.85 -7.67
C LYS A 289 18.50 16.33 -7.82
N LYS A 290 17.42 15.74 -7.32
CA LYS A 290 17.18 14.29 -7.40
C LYS A 290 16.33 13.87 -8.58
N ASN A 291 15.82 14.82 -9.37
CA ASN A 291 14.77 14.58 -10.37
C ASN A 291 13.58 13.79 -9.77
N PHE A 292 13.20 14.16 -8.55
CA PHE A 292 12.12 13.52 -7.81
C PHE A 292 10.84 14.34 -7.93
N HIS A 293 9.74 13.66 -8.28
CA HIS A 293 8.44 14.29 -8.53
C HIS A 293 7.37 13.65 -7.67
N PHE A 294 6.75 14.42 -6.78
CA PHE A 294 5.61 13.97 -5.99
C PHE A 294 4.36 14.77 -6.35
N GLN A 295 3.29 14.07 -6.73
CA GLN A 295 1.98 14.65 -6.96
C GLN A 295 0.97 14.04 -5.98
N LEU A 296 0.31 14.88 -5.20
CA LEU A 296 -0.77 14.50 -4.30
C LEU A 296 -2.09 15.07 -4.82
N ASN A 297 -3.03 14.19 -5.15
CA ASN A 297 -4.41 14.57 -5.43
C ASN A 297 -5.23 14.35 -4.17
N THR A 298 -5.71 15.43 -3.56
CA THR A 298 -6.54 15.37 -2.36
C THR A 298 -8.00 15.54 -2.74
N PHE A 299 -8.89 14.74 -2.16
CA PHE A 299 -10.32 14.69 -2.48
C PHE A 299 -11.15 14.96 -1.23
N LEU A 300 -12.11 15.88 -1.33
CA LEU A 300 -13.11 16.14 -0.29
C LEU A 300 -14.52 15.98 -0.90
N PRO A 301 -15.49 15.37 -0.20
CA PRO A 301 -16.84 15.26 -0.71
C PRO A 301 -17.47 16.63 -0.99
N GLU A 302 -18.14 16.76 -2.14
CA GLU A 302 -18.81 18.01 -2.52
C GLU A 302 -19.87 18.43 -1.48
N SER A 303 -20.49 17.45 -0.82
CA SER A 303 -21.49 17.69 0.23
C SER A 303 -20.96 18.49 1.41
N VAL A 304 -19.66 18.34 1.74
CA VAL A 304 -19.03 19.04 2.87
C VAL A 304 -18.84 20.52 2.54
N ILE A 305 -18.48 20.86 1.29
CA ILE A 305 -18.26 22.25 0.86
C ILE A 305 -19.54 23.06 0.87
N LYS A 306 -20.70 22.42 0.73
CA LYS A 306 -22.01 23.09 0.71
C LYS A 306 -22.55 23.43 2.09
N LEU A 307 -21.84 23.05 3.15
CA LEU A 307 -22.27 23.30 4.51
C LEU A 307 -22.13 24.78 4.86
N LYS A 308 -23.08 25.28 5.64
CA LYS A 308 -23.08 26.63 6.21
C LYS A 308 -22.84 26.51 7.70
N ASP A 309 -22.31 27.58 8.31
CA ASP A 309 -22.17 27.71 9.75
C ASP A 309 -21.36 26.58 10.41
N VAL A 310 -20.19 26.30 9.85
CA VAL A 310 -19.24 25.31 10.36
C VAL A 310 -18.20 25.94 11.28
N ASP A 311 -17.61 25.13 12.15
CA ASP A 311 -16.56 25.53 13.10
C ASP A 311 -15.27 25.99 12.40
N ALA A 312 -14.32 26.54 13.17
CA ALA A 312 -13.08 27.09 12.64
C ALA A 312 -12.17 26.03 11.99
N GLY A 313 -12.13 24.81 12.53
CA GLY A 313 -11.37 23.71 11.97
C GLY A 313 -11.94 23.29 10.63
N THR A 314 -13.27 23.12 10.54
CA THR A 314 -13.92 22.83 9.26
C THR A 314 -13.66 23.93 8.23
N LYS A 315 -13.72 25.20 8.62
CA LYS A 315 -13.38 26.33 7.72
C LYS A 315 -11.93 26.23 7.21
N SER A 316 -10.99 25.85 8.08
CA SER A 316 -9.59 25.65 7.68
C SER A 316 -9.42 24.49 6.70
N LEU A 317 -10.19 23.41 6.84
CA LEU A 317 -10.20 22.33 5.85
C LEU A 317 -10.81 22.79 4.52
N LEU A 318 -11.94 23.50 4.57
CA LEU A 318 -12.64 23.96 3.37
C LEU A 318 -11.82 24.95 2.54
N SER A 319 -11.05 25.84 3.18
CA SER A 319 -10.23 26.84 2.48
C SER A 319 -9.14 26.22 1.59
N ILE A 320 -8.75 24.97 1.85
CA ILE A 320 -7.85 24.21 0.97
C ILE A 320 -8.53 23.88 -0.37
N PHE A 321 -9.86 23.71 -0.36
CA PHE A 321 -10.69 23.23 -1.49
C PHE A 321 -11.50 24.32 -2.21
N GLU A 322 -11.64 25.49 -1.62
CA GLU A 322 -12.13 26.71 -2.27
C GLU A 322 -11.13 27.17 -3.34
#